data_AF-A0AA39WVS3-F1
#
_entry.id   AF-A0AA39WVS3-F1
#
_cell.length_a   1.000
_cell.length_b   1.000
_cell.length_c   1.000
_cell.angle_alpha   90.00
_cell.angle_beta   90.00
_cell.angle_gamma   90.00
#
_symmetry.space_group_name_H-M   'P 1'
#
loop_
_entity.id
_entity.type
_entity.pdbx_description
1 polymer ?
#
loop_
_entity_poly.entity_id
_entity_poly.type
_entity_poly.pdbx_seq_one_letter_code
_entity_poly.pdbx_strand_id
1 'polypeptide(L)'
;MPWHVRTSKQNLSARLKHLPTANLPATIQDSIIFSRRLGYQYLWVDALCIVQDDTEDWEREASLVEESELNNRGWTFQERFLSSKIIHFTNRHLYFECAAGLRMEQMPSEVDQQLPSGHGAGWELQSLPAGGGYLGWYKAVAAFSSRELTFSRDKLPALSGIARYIWDPRNLRQEYLAGLWRGDIHRGLLWRCSTS
;
A
#
# COMPACT_ATOMS: atom_id res chain seq x y z
N MET A 1 -16.94 -25.17 18.30
CA MET A 1 -17.42 -23.82 17.91
C MET A 1 -16.32 -22.83 18.28
N PRO A 2 -15.45 -22.38 17.36
CA PRO A 2 -14.33 -21.54 17.72
C PRO A 2 -14.82 -20.11 17.89
N TRP A 3 -15.06 -19.69 19.13
CA TRP A 3 -15.28 -18.28 19.42
C TRP A 3 -14.01 -17.49 19.09
N HIS A 4 -14.21 -16.38 18.38
CA HIS A 4 -13.17 -15.51 17.85
C HIS A 4 -12.28 -14.96 18.97
N VAL A 5 -11.04 -15.46 19.04
CA VAL A 5 -9.97 -14.92 19.90
C VAL A 5 -9.79 -13.43 19.65
N ARG A 6 -10.17 -12.93 18.47
CA ARG A 6 -10.02 -11.56 18.02
C ARG A 6 -11.14 -10.62 18.49
N THR A 7 -10.79 -9.39 18.84
CA THR A 7 -11.76 -8.30 19.05
C THR A 7 -12.32 -7.86 17.71
N SER A 8 -13.63 -7.69 17.65
CA SER A 8 -14.36 -7.24 16.46
C SER A 8 -15.39 -6.17 16.85
N LYS A 9 -15.89 -5.35 15.92
CA LYS A 9 -16.93 -4.32 16.17
C LYS A 9 -18.14 -4.93 16.88
N GLN A 10 -18.51 -6.15 16.48
CA GLN A 10 -19.64 -6.89 17.05
C GLN A 10 -19.42 -7.28 18.52
N ASN A 11 -18.19 -7.64 18.91
CA ASN A 11 -17.88 -8.13 20.25
C ASN A 11 -17.18 -7.12 21.17
N LEU A 12 -16.82 -5.93 20.64
CA LEU A 12 -16.14 -4.86 21.37
C LEU A 12 -16.89 -4.45 22.65
N SER A 13 -18.20 -4.21 22.55
CA SER A 13 -19.04 -3.83 23.69
C SER A 13 -19.06 -4.90 24.80
N ALA A 14 -18.98 -6.18 24.42
CA ALA A 14 -18.89 -7.28 25.38
C ALA A 14 -17.49 -7.33 26.02
N ARG A 15 -16.43 -7.19 25.20
CA ARG A 15 -15.03 -7.23 25.65
C ARG A 15 -14.65 -6.09 26.60
N LEU A 16 -15.23 -4.91 26.40
CA LEU A 16 -15.06 -3.77 27.32
C LEU A 16 -15.69 -4.03 28.69
N LYS A 17 -16.73 -4.87 28.77
CA LYS A 17 -17.39 -5.23 30.04
C LYS A 17 -16.69 -6.37 30.74
N HIS A 18 -16.36 -7.44 30.00
CA HIS A 18 -15.64 -8.57 30.57
C HIS A 18 -14.94 -9.39 29.48
N LEU A 19 -13.80 -9.99 29.84
CA LEU A 19 -13.08 -10.94 29.01
C LEU A 19 -13.23 -12.36 29.57
N PRO A 20 -13.92 -13.30 28.90
CA PRO A 20 -14.05 -14.68 29.34
C PRO A 20 -12.72 -15.44 29.19
N THR A 21 -11.87 -15.40 30.21
CA THR A 21 -10.52 -16.01 30.17
C THR A 21 -10.54 -17.52 29.91
N ALA A 22 -11.58 -18.23 30.38
CA ALA A 22 -11.73 -19.68 30.18
C ALA A 22 -11.84 -20.10 28.70
N ASN A 23 -12.27 -19.19 27.83
CA ASN A 23 -12.47 -19.46 26.40
C ASN A 23 -11.29 -18.96 25.53
N LEU A 24 -10.25 -18.40 26.14
CA LEU A 24 -9.06 -17.94 25.42
C LEU A 24 -8.12 -19.11 25.09
N PRO A 25 -7.25 -19.00 24.08
CA PRO A 25 -6.17 -19.96 23.85
C PRO A 25 -5.26 -20.08 25.09
N ALA A 26 -4.76 -21.28 25.35
CA ALA A 26 -3.89 -21.56 26.50
C ALA A 26 -2.71 -20.58 26.59
N THR A 27 -2.07 -20.25 25.46
CA THR A 27 -0.96 -19.27 25.41
C THR A 27 -1.33 -17.90 25.98
N ILE A 28 -2.54 -17.41 25.70
CA ILE A 28 -3.01 -16.12 26.22
C ILE A 28 -3.39 -16.26 27.71
N GLN A 29 -4.02 -17.37 28.10
CA GLN A 29 -4.34 -17.65 29.51
C GLN A 29 -3.07 -17.68 30.37
N ASP A 30 -2.04 -18.40 29.92
CA ASP A 30 -0.76 -18.53 30.59
C ASP A 30 -0.06 -17.17 30.70
N SER A 31 -0.10 -16.36 29.63
CA SER A 31 0.45 -15.00 29.64
C SER A 31 -0.25 -14.09 30.65
N ILE A 32 -1.58 -14.19 30.80
CA ILE A 32 -2.35 -13.45 31.80
C ILE A 32 -1.93 -13.88 33.22
N ILE A 33 -1.84 -15.19 33.48
CA ILE A 33 -1.46 -15.73 34.79
C ILE A 33 -0.03 -15.28 35.15
N PHE A 34 0.90 -15.42 34.20
CA PHE A 34 2.29 -15.04 34.39
C PHE A 34 2.44 -13.53 34.68
N SER A 35 1.79 -12.67 33.89
CA SER A 35 1.84 -11.22 34.08
C SER A 35 1.31 -10.80 35.45
N ARG A 36 0.21 -11.41 35.90
CA ARG A 36 -0.34 -11.16 37.24
C ARG A 36 0.59 -11.62 38.35
N ARG A 37 1.26 -12.77 38.20
CA ARG A 37 2.25 -13.26 39.18
C ARG A 37 3.48 -12.36 39.29
N LEU A 38 3.84 -11.68 38.20
CA LEU A 38 4.88 -10.65 38.20
C LEU A 38 4.41 -9.29 38.74
N GLY A 39 3.13 -9.15 39.13
CA GLY A 39 2.58 -7.91 39.66
C GLY A 39 2.13 -6.90 38.60
N TYR A 40 2.12 -7.26 37.32
CA TYR A 40 1.60 -6.39 36.26
C TYR A 40 0.07 -6.45 36.22
N GLN A 41 -0.55 -5.27 36.18
CA GLN A 41 -2.01 -5.13 36.10
C GLN A 41 -2.53 -5.18 34.66
N TYR A 42 -1.69 -4.82 33.69
CA TYR A 42 -2.04 -4.71 32.28
C TYR A 42 -1.20 -5.67 31.46
N LEU A 43 -1.84 -6.31 30.50
CA LEU A 43 -1.21 -7.16 29.49
C LEU A 43 -1.78 -6.74 28.14
N TRP A 44 -0.90 -6.34 27.22
CA TRP A 44 -1.27 -6.00 25.86
C TRP A 44 -1.21 -7.26 24.99
N VAL A 45 -2.32 -7.59 24.35
CA VAL A 45 -2.40 -8.68 23.36
C VAL A 45 -3.13 -8.11 22.15
N ASP A 46 -2.44 -7.93 21.03
CA ASP A 46 -2.98 -7.21 19.85
C ASP A 46 -4.35 -7.74 19.41
N ALA A 47 -4.48 -9.07 19.35
CA ALA A 47 -5.74 -9.73 19.00
C ALA A 47 -6.90 -9.41 19.97
N LEU A 48 -6.62 -9.00 21.21
CA LEU A 48 -7.63 -8.63 22.21
C LEU A 48 -7.80 -7.12 22.37
N CYS A 49 -6.72 -6.36 22.24
CA CYS A 49 -6.69 -4.94 22.53
C CYS A 49 -7.06 -4.07 21.33
N ILE A 50 -7.08 -4.65 20.11
CA ILE A 50 -7.31 -3.90 18.87
C ILE A 50 -8.45 -4.54 18.07
N VAL A 51 -9.36 -3.70 17.54
CA VAL A 51 -10.51 -4.13 16.71
C VAL A 51 -10.00 -4.60 15.36
N GLN A 52 -10.24 -5.87 15.02
CA GLN A 52 -9.61 -6.54 13.87
C GLN A 52 -10.44 -6.47 12.58
N ASP A 53 -11.73 -6.09 12.66
CA ASP A 53 -12.68 -6.04 11.55
C ASP A 53 -13.17 -4.61 11.25
N ASP A 54 -12.42 -3.59 11.68
CA ASP A 54 -12.76 -2.21 11.36
C ASP A 54 -12.30 -1.84 9.95
N THR A 55 -13.17 -2.09 8.97
CA THR A 55 -12.82 -1.80 7.58
C THR A 55 -12.83 -0.31 7.25
N GLU A 56 -13.62 0.50 7.94
CA GLU A 56 -13.66 1.95 7.71
C GLU A 56 -12.39 2.62 8.25
N ASP A 57 -11.85 2.11 9.36
CA ASP A 57 -10.56 2.53 9.89
C ASP A 57 -9.42 2.13 8.95
N TRP A 58 -9.50 0.94 8.31
CA TRP A 58 -8.56 0.56 7.25
C TRP A 58 -8.61 1.57 6.10
N GLU A 59 -9.80 1.90 5.56
CA GLU A 59 -9.93 2.79 4.40
C GLU A 59 -9.33 4.16 4.69
N ARG A 60 -9.62 4.70 5.88
CA ARG A 60 -9.10 5.98 6.34
C ARG A 60 -7.59 5.96 6.50
N GLU A 61 -7.03 4.94 7.14
CA GLU A 61 -5.61 4.93 7.48
C GLU A 61 -4.74 4.49 6.29
N ALA A 62 -5.27 3.70 5.36
CA ALA A 62 -4.59 3.40 4.08
C ALA A 62 -4.55 4.63 3.16
N SER A 63 -5.59 5.48 3.17
CA SER A 63 -5.54 6.74 2.42
C SER A 63 -4.43 7.65 2.92
N LEU A 64 -4.07 7.61 4.21
CA LEU A 64 -2.94 8.37 4.77
C LEU A 64 -1.59 7.97 4.17
N VAL A 65 -1.41 6.71 3.75
CA VAL A 65 -0.19 6.30 3.03
C VAL A 65 -0.12 7.03 1.70
N GLU A 66 -1.23 7.04 0.94
CA GLU A 66 -1.32 7.71 -0.37
C GLU A 66 -1.20 9.23 -0.24
N GLU A 67 -1.89 9.83 0.73
CA GLU A 67 -1.92 11.27 1.01
C GLU A 67 -0.66 11.78 1.72
N SER A 68 0.31 10.90 2.02
CA SER A 68 1.54 11.32 2.68
C SER A 68 2.33 12.33 1.85
N GLU A 69 2.90 13.33 2.51
CA GLU A 69 3.76 14.34 1.88
C GLU A 69 4.95 13.73 1.12
N LEU A 70 5.39 12.54 1.53
CA LEU A 70 6.43 11.81 0.83
C LEU A 70 6.00 11.38 -0.58
N ASN A 71 4.72 11.01 -0.79
CA ASN A 71 4.23 10.66 -2.12
C ASN A 71 4.15 11.85 -3.08
N ASN A 72 4.11 13.08 -2.57
CA ASN A 72 4.24 14.27 -3.40
C ASN A 72 5.66 14.45 -3.97
N ARG A 73 6.68 13.76 -3.43
CA ARG A 73 8.05 13.91 -3.91
C ARG A 73 8.33 13.03 -5.12
N GLY A 74 9.00 13.56 -6.14
CA GLY A 74 9.28 12.81 -7.38
C GLY A 74 10.15 11.55 -7.18
N TRP A 75 11.13 11.58 -6.27
CA TRP A 75 12.02 10.44 -6.04
C TRP A 75 11.28 9.24 -5.41
N THR A 76 10.29 9.48 -4.54
CA THR A 76 9.51 8.39 -3.93
C THR A 76 8.69 7.62 -4.96
N PHE A 77 8.34 8.24 -6.09
CA PHE A 77 7.65 7.54 -7.18
C PHE A 77 8.51 6.42 -7.71
N GLN A 78 9.79 6.71 -7.97
CA GLN A 78 10.70 5.73 -8.54
C GLN A 78 10.94 4.58 -7.58
N GLU A 79 11.20 4.88 -6.30
CA GLU A 79 11.43 3.88 -5.27
C GLU A 79 10.20 2.99 -5.05
N ARG A 80 9.00 3.59 -5.03
CA ARG A 80 7.74 2.86 -4.86
C ARG A 80 7.39 2.06 -6.11
N PHE A 81 7.54 2.62 -7.31
CA PHE A 81 7.19 1.97 -8.57
C PHE A 81 8.08 0.74 -8.87
N LEU A 82 9.38 0.84 -8.60
CA LEU A 82 10.35 -0.21 -8.95
C LEU A 82 10.48 -1.30 -7.90
N SER A 83 9.95 -1.08 -6.69
CA SER A 83 10.02 -2.07 -5.61
C SER A 83 8.89 -3.08 -5.72
N SER A 84 9.22 -4.37 -5.62
CA SER A 84 8.22 -5.46 -5.64
C SER A 84 7.53 -5.69 -4.30
N LYS A 85 8.11 -5.16 -3.22
CA LYS A 85 7.63 -5.26 -1.83
C LYS A 85 8.07 -4.02 -1.07
N ILE A 86 7.14 -3.36 -0.39
CA ILE A 86 7.40 -2.14 0.40
C ILE A 86 6.74 -2.27 1.75
N ILE A 87 7.39 -1.75 2.78
CA ILE A 87 6.80 -1.58 4.11
C ILE A 87 6.70 -0.08 4.37
N HIS A 88 5.48 0.40 4.60
CA HIS A 88 5.21 1.76 5.03
C HIS A 88 5.09 1.80 6.54
N PHE A 89 5.87 2.68 7.16
CA PHE A 89 5.81 2.97 8.59
C PHE A 89 4.96 4.22 8.78
N THR A 90 3.73 4.07 9.27
CA THR A 90 2.90 5.21 9.69
C THR A 90 2.99 5.40 11.20
N ASN A 91 2.34 6.45 11.71
CA ASN A 91 2.27 6.75 13.14
C ASN A 91 1.39 5.76 13.92
N ARG A 92 0.58 4.95 13.24
CA ARG A 92 -0.41 4.06 13.88
C ARG A 92 -0.30 2.61 13.45
N HIS A 93 0.08 2.36 12.20
CA HIS A 93 0.08 1.03 11.61
C HIS A 93 1.26 0.81 10.69
N LEU A 94 1.62 -0.45 10.52
CA LEU A 94 2.49 -0.90 9.43
C LEU A 94 1.67 -1.39 8.25
N TYR A 95 2.05 -0.97 7.05
CA TYR A 95 1.46 -1.46 5.81
C TYR A 95 2.50 -2.16 4.95
N PHE A 96 2.16 -3.35 4.48
CA PHE A 96 2.90 -4.07 3.47
C PHE A 96 2.24 -3.89 2.10
N GLU A 97 2.97 -3.34 1.15
CA GLU A 97 2.55 -3.18 -0.24
C GLU A 97 3.27 -4.17 -1.14
N CYS A 98 2.54 -4.77 -2.07
CA CYS A 98 3.09 -5.55 -3.17
C CYS A 98 2.16 -5.50 -4.40
N ALA A 99 2.54 -6.19 -5.47
CA ALA A 99 1.73 -6.28 -6.69
C ALA A 99 0.31 -6.85 -6.48
N ALA A 100 0.07 -7.59 -5.39
CA ALA A 100 -1.25 -8.12 -5.04
C ALA A 100 -2.09 -7.14 -4.19
N GLY A 101 -1.51 -6.03 -3.73
CA GLY A 101 -2.17 -4.98 -2.97
C GLY A 101 -1.43 -4.55 -1.71
N LEU A 102 -2.11 -3.70 -0.94
CA LEU A 102 -1.71 -3.21 0.37
C LEU A 102 -2.34 -4.08 1.46
N ARG A 103 -1.60 -4.38 2.52
CA ARG A 103 -2.05 -5.16 3.68
C ARG A 103 -1.58 -4.47 4.95
N MET A 104 -2.48 -4.25 5.89
CA MET A 104 -2.12 -3.77 7.23
C MET A 104 -1.64 -4.96 8.08
N GLU A 105 -0.74 -4.71 9.04
CA GLU A 105 -0.18 -5.73 9.95
C GLU A 105 -1.22 -6.61 10.68
N GLN A 106 -2.47 -6.13 10.83
CA GLN A 106 -3.53 -6.79 11.62
C GLN A 106 -4.55 -7.55 10.78
N MET A 107 -4.41 -7.51 9.45
CA MET A 107 -5.44 -8.01 8.55
C MET A 107 -5.46 -9.55 8.52
N PRO A 108 -6.61 -10.23 8.70
CA PRO A 108 -6.70 -11.68 8.55
C PRO A 108 -6.32 -12.11 7.13
N SER A 109 -5.58 -13.23 7.00
CA SER A 109 -5.15 -13.80 5.72
C SER A 109 -6.29 -14.14 4.75
N GLU A 110 -7.52 -14.25 5.26
CA GLU A 110 -8.73 -14.62 4.52
C GLU A 110 -9.48 -13.42 3.93
N VAL A 111 -9.08 -12.19 4.28
CA VAL A 111 -9.65 -10.96 3.73
C VAL A 111 -8.83 -10.58 2.50
N ASP A 112 -9.07 -11.28 1.39
CA ASP A 112 -8.71 -10.79 0.05
C ASP A 112 -9.70 -9.69 -0.34
N GLN A 113 -9.64 -8.57 0.36
CA GLN A 113 -10.32 -7.37 -0.10
C GLN A 113 -9.52 -6.85 -1.29
N GLN A 114 -10.08 -7.08 -2.47
CA GLN A 114 -9.86 -6.20 -3.62
C GLN A 114 -10.00 -4.77 -3.09
N LEU A 115 -8.92 -4.01 -3.18
CA LEU A 115 -8.89 -2.62 -2.74
C LEU A 115 -10.05 -1.86 -3.41
N PRO A 116 -10.73 -0.95 -2.70
CA PRO A 116 -11.68 -0.02 -3.28
C PRO A 116 -11.05 0.65 -4.50
N SER A 117 -11.77 0.56 -5.61
CA SER A 117 -11.45 1.23 -6.85
C SER A 117 -11.34 2.74 -6.60
N GLY A 118 -10.13 3.29 -6.51
CA GLY A 118 -9.96 4.75 -6.50
C GLY A 118 -8.78 5.38 -5.75
N HIS A 119 -7.94 4.64 -5.03
CA HIS A 119 -6.94 5.27 -4.15
C HIS A 119 -5.56 5.54 -4.79
N GLY A 120 -5.43 6.53 -5.67
CA GLY A 120 -4.10 7.11 -5.97
C GLY A 120 -3.18 6.30 -6.90
N ALA A 121 -2.30 7.00 -7.60
CA ALA A 121 -1.56 6.45 -8.74
C ALA A 121 -0.45 5.45 -8.38
N GLY A 122 -0.11 5.24 -7.10
CA GLY A 122 1.00 4.36 -6.69
C GLY A 122 0.78 2.89 -7.01
N TRP A 123 -0.39 2.34 -6.65
CA TRP A 123 -0.72 0.92 -6.81
C TRP A 123 -1.24 0.58 -8.22
N GLU A 124 -1.92 1.52 -8.88
CA GLU A 124 -2.44 1.34 -10.26
C GLU A 124 -1.30 1.14 -11.27
N LEU A 125 -0.09 1.49 -10.86
CA LEU A 125 1.13 1.46 -11.65
C LEU A 125 1.99 0.21 -11.42
N GLN A 126 2.02 -0.34 -10.19
CA GLN A 126 2.61 -1.67 -9.91
C GLN A 126 1.73 -2.82 -10.40
N SER A 127 0.41 -2.58 -10.53
CA SER A 127 -0.55 -3.54 -11.10
C SER A 127 -0.63 -3.46 -12.63
N LEU A 128 0.06 -2.50 -13.27
CA LEU A 128 0.29 -2.58 -14.70
C LEU A 128 1.08 -3.86 -14.97
N PRO A 129 0.56 -4.79 -15.79
CA PRO A 129 1.30 -5.98 -16.13
C PRO A 129 2.67 -5.57 -16.72
N ALA A 130 3.71 -6.36 -16.47
CA ALA A 130 4.90 -6.32 -17.31
C ALA A 130 4.43 -6.42 -18.77
N GLY A 131 4.52 -5.33 -19.54
CA GLY A 131 3.84 -5.21 -20.84
C GLY A 131 2.60 -4.31 -20.90
N GLY A 132 2.39 -3.38 -19.96
CA GLY A 132 1.31 -2.37 -19.98
C GLY A 132 1.30 -1.41 -21.19
N GLY A 133 2.25 -1.57 -22.12
CA GLY A 133 2.31 -0.86 -23.40
C GLY A 133 2.39 0.66 -23.24
N TYR A 134 2.00 1.38 -24.29
CA TYR A 134 2.04 2.85 -24.28
C TYR A 134 1.05 3.47 -23.29
N LEU A 135 -0.08 2.82 -23.02
CA LEU A 135 -1.07 3.33 -22.08
C LEU A 135 -0.52 3.33 -20.65
N GLY A 136 0.11 2.23 -20.22
CA GLY A 136 0.79 2.15 -18.93
C GLY A 136 1.91 3.18 -18.80
N TRP A 137 2.66 3.40 -19.88
CA TRP A 137 3.68 4.45 -19.94
C TRP A 137 3.10 5.85 -19.67
N TYR A 138 2.05 6.27 -20.39
CA TYR A 138 1.49 7.61 -20.18
C TYR A 138 0.81 7.78 -18.83
N LYS A 139 0.23 6.71 -18.25
CA LYS A 139 -0.25 6.74 -16.86
C LYS A 139 0.91 7.03 -15.88
N ALA A 140 2.03 6.33 -16.05
CA ALA A 140 3.21 6.53 -15.21
C ALA A 140 3.78 7.94 -15.35
N VAL A 141 3.88 8.44 -16.58
CA VAL A 141 4.36 9.81 -16.86
C VAL A 141 3.44 10.86 -16.25
N ALA A 142 2.11 10.71 -16.36
CA ALA A 142 1.15 11.62 -15.75
C ALA A 142 1.27 11.66 -14.22
N ALA A 143 1.31 10.48 -13.59
CA ALA A 143 1.43 10.34 -12.14
C ALA A 143 2.78 10.81 -11.58
N PHE A 144 3.87 10.65 -12.33
CA PHE A 144 5.17 11.22 -11.95
C PHE A 144 5.18 12.75 -12.09
N SER A 145 4.53 13.26 -13.13
CA SER A 145 4.57 14.70 -13.46
C SER A 145 3.70 15.57 -12.56
N SER A 146 2.74 14.98 -11.85
CA SER A 146 1.98 15.67 -10.79
C SER A 146 2.75 15.82 -9.48
N ARG A 147 3.98 15.29 -9.39
CA ARG A 147 4.81 15.35 -8.18
C ARG A 147 5.74 16.54 -8.15
N GLU A 148 6.08 16.95 -6.94
CA GLU A 148 7.05 17.98 -6.64
C GLU A 148 8.47 17.47 -6.86
N LEU A 149 9.21 18.20 -7.69
CA LEU A 149 10.58 17.89 -8.05
C LEU A 149 11.48 19.02 -7.57
N THR A 150 12.41 18.68 -6.69
CA THR A 150 13.44 19.62 -6.22
C THR A 150 14.32 20.08 -7.37
N PHE A 151 14.63 19.19 -8.31
CA PHE A 151 15.45 19.49 -9.48
C PHE A 151 14.73 19.04 -10.76
N SER A 152 14.27 20.00 -11.56
CA SER A 152 13.54 19.74 -12.81
C SER A 152 14.36 18.97 -13.85
N ARG A 153 15.69 19.04 -13.77
CA ARG A 153 16.63 18.31 -14.66
C ARG A 153 16.57 16.79 -14.46
N ASP A 154 16.14 16.32 -13.30
CA ASP A 154 16.13 14.89 -12.98
C ASP A 154 14.88 14.16 -13.49
N LYS A 155 13.94 14.88 -14.12
CA LYS A 155 12.69 14.31 -14.67
C LYS A 155 12.94 13.13 -15.62
N LEU A 156 13.70 13.36 -16.68
CA LEU A 156 13.94 12.34 -17.70
C LEU A 156 14.84 11.20 -17.20
N PRO A 157 15.93 11.48 -16.45
CA PRO A 157 16.68 10.43 -15.77
C PRO A 157 15.81 9.55 -14.87
N ALA A 158 14.94 10.14 -14.03
CA ALA A 158 14.06 9.40 -13.14
C ALA A 158 13.08 8.50 -13.90
N LEU A 159 12.45 9.02 -14.95
CA LEU A 159 11.52 8.27 -15.80
C LEU A 159 12.19 7.18 -16.64
N SER A 160 13.49 7.30 -16.95
CA SER A 160 14.21 6.30 -17.75
C SER A 160 14.29 4.92 -17.07
N GLY A 161 14.34 4.87 -15.73
CA GLY A 161 14.30 3.60 -14.98
C GLY A 161 12.95 2.90 -15.09
N ILE A 162 11.86 3.67 -14.96
CA ILE A 162 10.48 3.21 -15.14
C ILE A 162 10.24 2.74 -16.58
N ALA A 163 10.76 3.47 -17.56
CA ALA A 163 10.66 3.12 -18.97
C ALA A 163 11.23 1.72 -19.26
N ARG A 164 12.37 1.37 -18.63
CA ARG A 164 12.95 0.03 -18.75
C ARG A 164 12.09 -1.06 -18.10
N TYR A 165 11.41 -0.73 -17.00
CA TYR A 165 10.60 -1.70 -16.26
C TYR A 165 9.26 -2.02 -16.95
N ILE A 166 8.55 -0.99 -17.44
CA ILE A 166 7.25 -1.15 -18.10
C ILE A 166 7.38 -1.89 -19.44
N TRP A 167 8.56 -1.83 -20.04
CA TRP A 167 8.79 -2.26 -21.42
C TRP A 167 9.00 -3.77 -21.57
N ASP A 168 8.28 -4.38 -22.53
CA ASP A 168 8.45 -5.80 -22.90
C ASP A 168 9.65 -5.94 -23.87
N PRO A 169 10.73 -6.66 -23.48
CA PRO A 169 11.90 -6.87 -24.33
C PRO A 169 11.60 -7.63 -25.64
N ARG A 170 10.44 -8.26 -25.79
CA ARG A 170 10.02 -8.96 -27.03
C ARG A 170 9.53 -8.01 -28.12
N ASN A 171 9.28 -6.73 -27.82
CA ASN A 171 8.91 -5.74 -28.84
C ASN A 171 10.16 -5.17 -29.54
N LEU A 172 10.57 -5.80 -30.64
CA LEU A 172 11.79 -5.50 -31.41
C LEU A 172 11.81 -4.15 -32.17
N ARG A 173 10.75 -3.32 -32.08
CA ARG A 173 10.59 -2.11 -32.90
C ARG A 173 10.60 -0.77 -32.14
N GLN A 174 10.90 -0.76 -30.84
CA GLN A 174 10.79 0.49 -30.06
C GLN A 174 12.12 1.00 -29.51
N GLU A 175 12.42 2.24 -29.88
CA GLU A 175 13.51 3.05 -29.34
C GLU A 175 12.91 4.08 -28.38
N TYR A 176 13.45 4.15 -27.16
CA TYR A 176 13.09 5.18 -26.18
C TYR A 176 13.80 6.49 -26.51
N LEU A 177 13.03 7.53 -26.83
CA LEU A 177 13.47 8.85 -27.24
C LEU A 177 13.17 9.87 -26.13
N ALA A 178 14.01 9.86 -25.08
CA ALA A 178 14.00 10.88 -24.02
C ALA A 178 12.60 11.19 -23.44
N GLY A 179 11.82 10.16 -23.10
CA GLY A 179 10.46 10.29 -22.54
C GLY A 179 9.35 9.87 -23.50
N LEU A 180 9.67 9.66 -24.78
CA LEU A 180 8.74 9.20 -25.81
C LEU A 180 9.18 7.86 -26.38
N TRP A 181 8.27 7.15 -27.02
CA TRP A 181 8.59 5.91 -27.75
C TRP A 181 8.49 6.17 -29.24
N ARG A 182 9.50 5.78 -30.03
CA ARG A 182 9.54 6.04 -31.49
C ARG A 182 8.27 5.57 -32.20
N GLY A 183 7.75 4.40 -31.87
CA GLY A 183 6.56 3.81 -32.50
C GLY A 183 5.23 4.30 -31.95
N ASP A 184 5.23 5.16 -30.94
CA ASP A 184 4.03 5.86 -30.45
C ASP A 184 4.21 7.37 -30.34
N ILE A 185 5.21 7.89 -31.05
CA ILE A 185 5.59 9.30 -31.00
C ILE A 185 4.42 10.21 -31.38
N HIS A 186 3.56 9.76 -32.30
CA HIS A 186 2.36 10.47 -32.72
C HIS A 186 1.39 10.76 -31.57
N ARG A 187 1.23 9.86 -30.59
CA ARG A 187 0.43 10.10 -29.39
C ARG A 187 1.22 10.86 -28.32
N GLY A 188 2.50 10.55 -28.19
CA GLY A 188 3.38 11.21 -27.23
C GLY A 188 3.50 12.72 -27.45
N LEU A 189 3.45 13.16 -28.71
CA LEU A 189 3.42 14.58 -29.09
C LEU A 189 2.08 15.28 -28.82
N LEU A 190 1.00 14.53 -28.56
CA LEU A 190 -0.31 15.09 -28.20
C LEU A 190 -0.45 15.33 -26.69
N TRP A 191 0.58 14.99 -25.90
CA TRP A 191 0.54 15.15 -24.46
C TRP A 191 0.52 16.64 -24.09
N ARG A 192 -0.43 17.01 -23.22
CA ARG A 192 -0.60 18.39 -22.75
C ARG A 192 -0.64 18.40 -21.24
N CYS A 193 -0.04 19.41 -20.64
CA CYS A 193 -0.25 19.70 -19.22
C CYS A 193 -1.67 20.26 -19.07
N SER A 194 -2.50 19.65 -18.22
CA SER A 194 -3.74 20.29 -17.80
C SER A 194 -3.37 21.48 -16.91
N THR A 195 -3.44 22.68 -17.47
CA THR A 195 -3.39 23.91 -16.68
C THR A 195 -4.65 23.95 -15.82
N SER A 196 -4.49 23.73 -14.52
CA SER A 196 -5.47 24.15 -13.51
C SER A 196 -5.35 25.65 -13.26
#